data_AF-A0A0B2K2S6-F1
#
_entry.id   AF-A0A0B2K2S6-F1
#
_cell.length_a   1.000
_cell.length_b   1.000
_cell.length_c   1.000
_cell.angle_alpha   90.00
_cell.angle_beta   90.00
_cell.angle_gamma   90.00
#
_symmetry.space_group_name_H-M   'P 1'
#
loop_
_entity.id
_entity.type
_entity.pdbx_description
1 polymer ?
#
loop_
_entity_poly.entity_id
_entity_poly.type
_entity_poly.pdbx_seq_one_letter_code
_entity_poly.pdbx_strand_id
1 'polypeptide(L)' 'MMVSPSKDEAIKTLEAACKQAVKVGADFLSLPEMFCCPYETANFPLYAEAEGENVWSKCAALAKKYSIYIS' A
#
# COMPACT_ATOMS: atom_id res chain seq x y z
N MET A 1 3.36 -8.75 -7.49
CA MET A 1 2.68 -7.54 -8.01
C MET A 1 3.70 -6.78 -8.83
N MET A 2 3.35 -6.28 -10.01
CA MET A 2 4.21 -5.37 -10.77
C MET A 2 4.03 -3.97 -10.14
N VAL A 3 5.12 -3.36 -9.67
CA VAL A 3 5.04 -2.02 -9.06
C VAL A 3 4.84 -1.00 -10.17
N SER A 4 3.68 -0.37 -10.18
CA SER A 4 3.38 0.70 -11.11
C SER A 4 4.17 1.96 -10.76
N PRO A 5 4.60 2.76 -11.75
CA PRO A 5 5.28 4.04 -11.51
C PRO A 5 4.37 5.12 -10.91
N SER A 6 3.07 4.86 -10.72
CA SER A 6 2.15 5.80 -10.09
C SER A 6 1.75 5.33 -8.69
N LYS A 7 1.91 6.22 -7.70
CA LYS A 7 1.44 6.01 -6.33
C LYS A 7 -0.07 5.76 -6.28
N ASP A 8 -0.85 6.38 -7.16
CA ASP A 8 -2.30 6.15 -7.25
C ASP A 8 -2.64 4.72 -7.69
N GLU A 9 -1.84 4.14 -8.58
CA GLU A 9 -2.02 2.74 -8.98
C GLU A 9 -1.61 1.77 -7.87
N ALA A 10 -0.57 2.11 -7.10
CA ALA A 10 -0.21 1.34 -5.91
C ALA A 10 -1.35 1.36 -4.87
N ILE A 11 -1.98 2.51 -4.64
CA ILE A 11 -3.13 2.64 -3.72
C ILE A 11 -4.35 1.85 -4.22
N LYS A 12 -4.64 1.87 -5.53
CA LYS A 12 -5.72 1.06 -6.12
C LYS A 12 -5.46 -0.45 -5.94
N THR A 13 -4.23 -0.87 -6.18
CA THR A 13 -3.79 -2.26 -5.97
C THR A 13 -3.90 -2.66 -4.49
N LEU A 14 -3.51 -1.77 -3.58
CA LEU A 14 -3.65 -1.95 -2.14
C LEU A 14 -5.11 -2.14 -1.73
N GLU A 15 -6.04 -1.30 -2.22
CA GLU A 15 -7.46 -1.47 -1.92
C GLU A 15 -8.00 -2.81 -2.44
N ALA A 16 -7.59 -3.23 -3.64
CA ALA A 16 -7.96 -4.53 -4.19
C ALA A 16 -7.42 -5.68 -3.32
N ALA A 17 -6.19 -5.58 -2.83
CA ALA A 17 -5.58 -6.55 -1.93
C ALA A 17 -6.33 -6.61 -0.59
N CYS A 18 -6.71 -5.47 0.00
CA CYS A 18 -7.52 -5.42 1.23
C CYS A 18 -8.88 -6.10 1.03
N LYS A 19 -9.57 -5.84 -0.09
CA LYS A 19 -10.85 -6.49 -0.42
C LYS A 19 -10.70 -8.00 -0.52
N GLN A 20 -9.62 -8.47 -1.14
CA GLN A 20 -9.35 -9.90 -1.28
C GLN A 20 -9.00 -10.54 0.08
N ALA A 21 -8.21 -9.86 0.91
CA ALA A 21 -7.85 -10.32 2.25
C ALA A 21 -9.09 -10.53 3.13
N VAL A 22 -10.00 -9.54 3.18
CA VAL A 22 -11.27 -9.67 3.91
C VAL A 22 -12.13 -10.80 3.34
N LYS A 23 -12.18 -10.94 2.01
CA LYS A 23 -12.97 -12.00 1.36
C LYS A 23 -12.52 -13.41 1.76
N VAL A 24 -11.24 -13.61 2.02
CA VAL A 24 -10.69 -14.91 2.48
C VAL A 24 -10.65 -15.03 4.01
N GLY A 25 -11.15 -14.03 4.75
CA GLY A 25 -11.17 -14.01 6.21
C GLY A 25 -9.81 -13.76 6.85
N ALA A 26 -8.91 -13.03 6.18
CA ALA A 26 -7.61 -12.68 6.74
C ALA A 26 -7.71 -11.43 7.63
N ASP A 27 -7.09 -11.48 8.81
CA ASP A 27 -6.98 -10.35 9.74
C ASP A 27 -5.75 -9.46 9.49
N PHE A 28 -4.76 -9.98 8.76
CA PHE A 28 -3.47 -9.34 8.55
C PHE A 28 -3.05 -9.38 7.07
N LEU A 29 -2.64 -8.24 6.53
CA LEU A 29 -2.14 -8.07 5.17
C LEU A 29 -0.71 -7.53 5.21
N SER A 30 0.25 -8.33 4.76
CA SER A 30 1.65 -7.91 4.61
C SER A 30 1.90 -7.43 3.19
N LEU A 31 2.39 -6.19 3.05
CA LEU A 31 2.75 -5.61 1.77
C LEU A 31 4.21 -5.93 1.42
N PRO A 32 4.53 -6.07 0.12
CA PRO A 32 5.91 -6.25 -0.30
C PRO A 32 6.74 -4.99 -0.07
N GLU A 33 8.06 -5.18 0.02
CA GLU A 33 9.01 -4.08 0.07
C GLU A 33 8.82 -3.13 -1.12
N MET A 34 8.87 -1.82 -0.87
CA MET A 34 8.71 -0.76 -1.87
C MET A 34 7.45 -0.91 -2.76
N PHE A 35 6.32 -1.39 -2.23
CA PHE A 35 5.10 -1.58 -3.02
C PHE A 35 4.57 -0.30 -3.72
N CYS A 36 4.96 0.89 -3.23
CA CYS A 36 4.56 2.19 -3.75
C CYS A 36 5.67 2.94 -4.50
N CYS A 37 6.85 2.34 -4.69
CA CYS A 37 8.01 2.96 -5.33
C CYS A 37 8.67 1.99 -6.31
N PRO A 38 8.92 2.39 -7.57
CA PRO A 38 9.75 1.60 -8.47
C PRO A 38 11.11 1.29 -7.84
N TYR A 39 11.61 0.07 -8.03
CA TYR A 39 12.85 -0.40 -7.41
C TYR A 39 14.10 0.10 -8.16
N GLU A 40 14.20 1.42 -8.29
CA GLU A 40 15.33 2.12 -8.91
C GLU A 40 15.81 3.21 -7.96
N THR A 41 17.11 3.25 -7.68
CA THR A 41 17.70 4.12 -6.64
C THR A 41 17.44 5.60 -6.87
N ALA A 42 17.36 6.04 -8.13
CA ALA A 42 17.02 7.41 -8.50
C ALA A 42 15.59 7.82 -8.07
N ASN A 43 14.67 6.86 -7.93
CA ASN A 43 13.29 7.10 -7.53
C ASN A 43 13.12 7.18 -6.02
N PHE A 44 14.02 6.61 -5.21
CA PHE A 44 13.87 6.60 -3.75
C PHE A 44 13.63 7.98 -3.13
N PRO A 45 14.41 9.04 -3.44
CA PRO A 45 14.14 10.37 -2.89
C PRO A 45 12.88 11.03 -3.48
N LEU A 46 12.46 10.65 -4.69
CA LEU A 46 11.28 11.22 -5.36
C LEU A 46 9.97 10.63 -4.81
N TYR A 47 10.01 9.36 -4.41
CA TYR A 47 8.85 8.63 -3.91
C TYR A 47 8.82 8.54 -2.38
N ALA A 48 9.90 8.93 -1.70
CA ALA A 48 9.97 9.04 -0.25
C ALA A 48 8.79 9.86 0.29
N GLU A 49 8.20 9.36 1.37
CA GLU A 49 7.12 10.02 2.09
C GLU A 49 7.44 9.99 3.58
N ALA A 50 7.10 11.06 4.27
CA ALA A 50 7.12 11.10 5.72
C ALA A 50 5.91 10.37 6.31
N GLU A 51 5.99 10.02 7.59
CA GLU A 51 4.83 9.53 8.33
C GLU A 51 3.69 10.56 8.27
N GLY A 52 2.46 10.08 8.02
CA GLY A 52 1.29 10.96 7.86
C GLY A 52 0.98 11.38 6.42
N GLU A 53 1.89 11.19 5.46
CA GLU A 53 1.65 11.59 4.08
C GLU A 53 0.72 10.62 3.31
N ASN A 54 0.65 10.76 1.99
CA ASN A 54 -0.41 10.19 1.17
C ASN A 54 -0.58 8.68 1.33
N VAL A 55 0.46 7.89 1.03
CA VAL A 55 0.40 6.42 1.09
C VAL A 55 0.15 5.95 2.52
N TRP A 56 0.81 6.57 3.51
CA TRP A 56 0.62 6.27 4.93
C TRP A 56 -0.84 6.47 5.37
N SER A 57 -1.40 7.66 5.09
CA SER A 57 -2.77 8.01 5.45
C SER A 57 -3.80 7.11 4.76
N LYS A 58 -3.52 6.71 3.51
CA LYS A 58 -4.36 5.75 2.77
C LYS A 58 -4.31 4.35 3.36
N CYS A 59 -3.13 3.87 3.76
CA CYS A 59 -3.00 2.60 4.47
C CYS A 59 -3.81 2.60 5.77
N ALA A 60 -3.67 3.63 6.59
CA ALA A 60 -4.42 3.77 7.84
C ALA A 60 -5.95 3.80 7.61
N ALA A 61 -6.41 4.54 6.60
CA ALA A 61 -7.82 4.61 6.25
C ALA A 61 -8.37 3.26 5.74
N LEU A 62 -7.60 2.53 4.94
CA LEU A 62 -7.99 1.21 4.42
C LEU A 62 -8.01 0.16 5.53
N ALA A 63 -6.99 0.12 6.39
CA ALA A 63 -6.95 -0.75 7.57
C ALA A 63 -8.21 -0.56 8.44
N LYS A 64 -8.58 0.70 8.73
CA LYS A 64 -9.80 1.03 9.48
C LYS A 64 -11.08 0.62 8.73
N LYS A 65 -11.16 0.87 7.43
CA LYS A 65 -12.35 0.55 6.60
C LYS A 65 -12.61 -0.96 6.54
N TYR A 66 -11.56 -1.75 6.41
CA TYR A 66 -11.64 -3.20 6.23
C TYR A 66 -11.49 -3.98 7.55
N SER A 67 -11.20 -3.30 8.66
CA SER A 67 -10.94 -3.91 9.98
C SER A 67 -9.86 -4.97 9.93
N ILE A 68 -8.74 -4.66 9.26
CA ILE A 68 -7.56 -5.51 9.12
C ILE A 68 -6.31 -4.75 9.54
N TYR A 69 -5.27 -5.49 9.92
CA TYR A 69 -3.93 -4.97 10.13
C TYR A 69 -3.16 -4.96 8.81
N ILE A 70 -2.42 -3.88 8.56
CA ILE A 70 -1.56 -3.72 7.38
C ILE A 70 -0.14 -3.45 7.86
N SER A 71 0.84 -4.19 7.32
CA SER A 71 2.27 -3.96 7.53
C SER A 71 2.96 -3.66 6.21
#